data_AF-A0A133Y5K1-F1
#
_entry.id   AF-A0A133Y5K1-F1
#
_cell.length_a   1.000
_cell.length_b   1.000
_cell.length_c   1.000
_cell.angle_alpha   90.00
_cell.angle_beta   90.00
_cell.angle_gamma   90.00
#
_symmetry.space_group_name_H-M   'P 1'
#
loop_
_entity.id
_entity.type
_entity.pdbx_description
1 polymer ?
#
loop_
_entity_poly.entity_id
_entity_poly.type
_entity_poly.pdbx_seq_one_letter_code
_entity_poly.pdbx_strand_id
1 'polypeptide(L)'
;MIQLLKAIVDLIAEYIPLIGSLALVTTLALLLHRSIKRHAKGYYYFFGAIAFIALVNTFLPMLGVHSDPRALFKIPILGTILRQFVHIYGISFPLLILIMYMGALSTKNKAVAKLMSIRKELSIMVGFPVIVHATTRILHITPSNLKYIFKGESFGQLHGEPIGATSELLMQIAFFIGLFLATLLLILWITSFPAIHRRLGAKRWKNIQRWSYLFYALLFCHSTLLRTSWTINALENGDSALSHLIALATTLLIFGSYLILRLRKAHLDRLRKEKRSK
;
A
#
# COMPACT_ATOMS: atom_id res chain seq x y z
N MET A 1 -25.38 8.60 -24.40
CA MET A 1 -24.04 8.97 -24.90
C MET A 1 -23.29 9.91 -23.95
N ILE A 2 -23.87 11.04 -23.54
CA ILE A 2 -23.22 12.02 -22.62
C ILE A 2 -22.92 11.44 -21.23
N GLN A 3 -23.85 10.68 -20.63
CA GLN A 3 -23.60 10.01 -19.34
C GLN A 3 -22.50 8.95 -19.41
N LEU A 4 -22.43 8.20 -20.51
CA LEU A 4 -21.37 7.23 -20.75
C LEU A 4 -20.00 7.92 -20.92
N LEU A 5 -19.96 9.03 -21.64
CA LEU A 5 -18.74 9.82 -21.81
C LEU A 5 -18.26 10.40 -20.47
N LYS A 6 -19.18 10.95 -19.66
CA LYS A 6 -18.89 11.43 -18.31
C LYS A 6 -18.37 10.32 -17.41
N ALA A 7 -19.03 9.16 -17.42
CA ALA A 7 -18.58 7.96 -16.71
C ALA A 7 -17.16 7.52 -17.12
N ILE A 8 -16.82 7.58 -18.41
CA ILE A 8 -15.47 7.25 -18.91
C ILE A 8 -14.45 8.31 -18.48
N VAL A 9 -14.81 9.59 -18.48
CA VAL A 9 -13.93 10.68 -18.02
C VAL A 9 -13.68 10.58 -16.52
N ASP A 10 -14.72 10.35 -15.72
CA ASP A 10 -14.64 10.17 -14.27
C ASP A 10 -13.79 8.94 -13.92
N LEU A 11 -14.00 7.84 -14.67
CA LEU A 11 -13.14 6.66 -14.65
C LEU A 11 -11.68 7.03 -14.91
N ILE A 12 -11.36 7.71 -16.02
CA ILE A 12 -9.97 8.05 -16.33
C ILE A 12 -9.36 8.94 -15.24
N ALA A 13 -10.11 9.93 -14.76
CA ALA A 13 -9.69 10.87 -13.72
C ALA A 13 -9.37 10.17 -12.39
N GLU A 14 -10.14 9.15 -11.99
CA GLU A 14 -9.90 8.41 -10.75
C GLU A 14 -8.61 7.57 -10.79
N TYR A 15 -8.18 7.14 -11.99
CA TYR A 15 -7.03 6.25 -12.17
C TYR A 15 -5.73 6.93 -12.60
N ILE A 16 -5.82 8.12 -13.19
CA ILE A 16 -4.65 8.96 -13.50
C ILE A 16 -3.67 9.04 -12.30
N PRO A 17 -4.12 9.24 -11.05
CA PRO A 17 -3.20 9.29 -9.91
C PRO A 17 -2.41 8.00 -9.69
N LEU A 18 -3.07 6.83 -9.75
CA LEU A 18 -2.41 5.54 -9.51
C LEU A 18 -1.46 5.18 -10.65
N ILE A 19 -1.95 5.27 -11.89
CA ILE A 19 -1.16 4.93 -13.09
C ILE A 19 0.01 5.91 -13.23
N GLY A 20 -0.26 7.21 -13.06
CA GLY A 20 0.77 8.25 -13.09
C GLY A 20 1.83 8.05 -12.01
N SER A 21 1.42 7.74 -10.77
CA SER A 21 2.36 7.47 -9.68
C SER A 21 3.17 6.20 -9.91
N LEU A 22 2.55 5.13 -10.44
CA LEU A 22 3.26 3.89 -10.77
C LEU A 22 4.26 4.09 -11.92
N ALA A 23 3.88 4.82 -12.97
CA ALA A 23 4.77 5.16 -14.06
C ALA A 23 5.95 6.02 -13.57
N LEU A 24 5.67 7.04 -12.75
CA LEU A 24 6.68 7.93 -12.18
C LEU A 24 7.66 7.15 -11.28
N VAL A 25 7.16 6.40 -10.32
CA VAL A 25 7.99 5.61 -9.39
C VAL A 25 8.84 4.58 -10.13
N THR A 26 8.26 3.88 -11.12
CA THR A 26 9.00 2.92 -11.95
C THR A 26 10.11 3.59 -12.75
N THR A 27 9.80 4.73 -13.38
CA THR A 27 10.77 5.51 -14.16
C THR A 27 11.91 6.00 -13.27
N LEU A 28 11.60 6.62 -12.13
CA LEU A 28 12.60 7.08 -11.17
C LEU A 28 13.44 5.91 -10.64
N ALA A 29 12.84 4.76 -10.31
CA ALA A 29 13.57 3.59 -9.86
C ALA A 29 14.54 3.06 -10.94
N LEU A 30 14.14 3.07 -12.22
CA LEU A 30 15.00 2.64 -13.33
C LEU A 30 16.13 3.62 -13.62
N LEU A 31 15.85 4.92 -13.62
CA LEU A 31 16.83 5.98 -13.87
C LEU A 31 17.85 6.05 -12.73
N LEU A 32 17.36 6.02 -11.49
CA LEU A 32 18.16 6.22 -10.30
C LEU A 32 18.73 4.93 -9.70
N HIS A 33 18.54 3.75 -10.31
CA HIS A 33 18.95 2.47 -9.70
C HIS A 33 20.42 2.44 -9.23
N ARG A 34 21.36 3.01 -9.99
CA ARG A 34 22.78 3.11 -9.59
C ARG A 34 22.96 4.02 -8.38
N SER A 35 22.29 5.18 -8.37
CA SER A 35 22.32 6.13 -7.27
C SER A 35 21.70 5.53 -6.00
N ILE A 36 20.51 4.94 -6.11
CA ILE A 36 19.82 4.24 -5.01
C ILE A 36 20.73 3.18 -4.40
N LYS A 37 21.42 2.40 -5.24
CA LYS A 37 22.33 1.36 -4.77
C LYS A 37 23.55 1.93 -4.03
N ARG A 38 24.18 2.96 -4.60
CA ARG A 38 25.41 3.56 -4.06
C ARG A 38 25.17 4.41 -2.81
N HIS A 39 24.05 5.14 -2.77
CA HIS A 39 23.72 6.13 -1.75
C HIS A 39 22.49 5.77 -0.93
N ALA A 40 22.22 4.46 -0.74
CA ALA A 40 21.01 3.94 -0.10
C ALA A 40 20.68 4.62 1.25
N LYS A 41 21.69 4.87 2.09
CA LYS A 41 21.51 5.56 3.38
C LYS A 41 20.89 6.96 3.22
N GLY A 42 21.33 7.73 2.22
CA GLY A 42 20.78 9.06 1.93
C GLY A 42 19.30 9.00 1.57
N TYR A 43 18.90 8.04 0.73
CA TYR A 43 17.49 7.78 0.43
C TYR A 43 16.69 7.37 1.67
N TYR A 44 17.26 6.56 2.57
CA TYR A 44 16.59 6.18 3.81
C TYR A 44 16.39 7.38 4.74
N TYR A 45 17.38 8.26 4.89
CA TYR A 45 17.22 9.49 5.67
C TYR A 45 16.19 10.43 5.06
N PHE A 46 16.17 10.57 3.73
CA PHE A 46 15.17 11.39 3.04
C PHE A 46 13.74 10.89 3.28
N PHE A 47 13.48 9.60 3.02
CA PHE A 47 12.15 9.00 3.28
C PHE A 47 11.81 9.01 4.77
N GLY A 48 12.80 8.77 5.64
CA GLY A 48 12.63 8.81 7.09
C GLY A 48 12.29 10.19 7.63
N ALA A 49 12.91 11.25 7.12
CA ALA A 49 12.61 12.62 7.51
C ALA A 49 11.18 13.02 7.14
N ILE A 50 10.74 12.70 5.92
CA ILE A 50 9.35 12.95 5.50
C ILE A 50 8.37 12.16 6.36
N ALA A 51 8.67 10.88 6.62
CA ALA A 51 7.82 10.05 7.47
C ALA A 51 7.75 10.58 8.90
N PHE A 52 8.87 11.04 9.46
CA PHE A 52 8.91 11.65 10.78
C PHE A 52 8.04 12.90 10.84
N ILE A 53 8.18 13.83 9.89
CA ILE A 53 7.34 15.05 9.82
C ILE A 53 5.86 14.68 9.68
N ALA A 54 5.53 13.70 8.84
CA ALA A 54 4.15 13.24 8.66
C ALA A 54 3.56 12.63 9.94
N LEU A 55 4.34 11.82 10.66
CA LEU A 55 3.94 11.28 11.96
C LEU A 55 3.76 12.39 12.99
N VAL A 56 4.68 13.35 13.08
CA VAL A 56 4.54 14.51 13.97
C VAL A 56 3.22 15.24 13.68
N ASN A 57 2.90 15.56 12.42
CA ASN A 57 1.62 16.16 12.06
C ASN A 57 0.41 15.31 12.50
N THR A 58 0.51 13.98 12.41
CA THR A 58 -0.54 13.06 12.87
C THR A 58 -0.70 13.09 14.40
N PHE A 59 0.37 13.28 15.18
CA PHE A 59 0.35 13.28 16.65
C PHE A 59 0.05 14.65 17.28
N LEU A 60 0.42 15.77 16.65
CA LEU A 60 0.26 17.12 17.22
C LEU A 60 -1.18 17.47 17.66
N PRO A 61 -2.25 17.11 16.93
CA PRO A 61 -3.62 17.33 17.38
C PRO A 61 -3.96 16.57 18.67
N MET A 62 -3.39 15.38 18.85
CA MET A 62 -3.63 14.54 20.03
C MET A 62 -2.99 15.11 21.29
N LEU A 63 -1.94 15.91 21.11
CA LEU A 63 -1.25 16.63 22.19
C LEU A 63 -1.88 18.01 22.46
N GLY A 64 -2.98 18.37 21.77
CA GLY A 64 -3.63 19.67 21.90
C GLY A 64 -2.83 20.85 21.31
N VAL A 65 -1.77 20.59 20.53
CA VAL A 65 -0.89 21.63 19.99
C VAL A 65 -1.58 22.44 18.88
N HIS A 66 -2.40 21.79 18.05
CA HIS A 66 -3.26 22.49 17.11
C HIS A 66 -4.56 21.69 16.89
N SER A 67 -5.67 22.41 16.75
CA SER A 67 -6.99 21.80 16.56
C SER A 67 -7.17 21.17 15.18
N ASP A 68 -6.31 21.53 14.20
CA ASP A 68 -6.44 21.11 12.81
C ASP A 68 -5.40 20.03 12.43
N PRO A 69 -5.78 18.74 12.31
CA PRO A 69 -4.89 17.66 11.85
C PRO A 69 -4.27 17.86 10.46
N ARG A 70 -4.69 18.90 9.74
CA ARG A 70 -4.26 19.23 8.38
C ARG A 70 -3.37 20.45 8.32
N ALA A 71 -2.91 20.99 9.44
CA ALA A 71 -2.08 22.20 9.51
C ALA A 71 -0.86 22.14 8.57
N LEU A 72 -0.05 21.08 8.62
CA LEU A 72 1.10 20.95 7.71
C LEU A 72 0.69 20.57 6.27
N PHE A 73 -0.50 20.01 6.06
CA PHE A 73 -1.01 19.73 4.71
C PHE A 73 -1.41 21.00 3.95
N LYS A 74 -1.65 22.11 4.64
CA LYS A 74 -1.96 23.42 4.02
C LYS A 74 -0.73 24.11 3.44
N ILE A 75 0.48 23.73 3.88
CA ILE A 75 1.72 24.24 3.32
C ILE A 75 1.86 23.67 1.89
N PRO A 76 2.10 24.47 0.83
CA PRO A 76 1.92 24.02 -0.55
C PRO A 76 2.74 22.78 -0.93
N ILE A 77 4.06 22.94 -1.06
CA ILE A 77 4.96 21.87 -1.50
C ILE A 77 5.05 20.77 -0.44
N LEU A 78 5.27 21.18 0.82
CA LEU A 78 5.42 20.25 1.94
C LEU A 78 4.15 19.41 2.14
N GLY A 79 2.98 20.04 2.19
CA GLY A 79 1.71 19.36 2.37
C GLY A 79 1.40 18.39 1.24
N THR A 80 1.78 18.71 -0.01
CA THR A 80 1.67 17.78 -1.14
C THR A 80 2.54 16.55 -0.94
N ILE A 81 3.78 16.71 -0.48
CA ILE A 81 4.69 15.60 -0.17
C ILE A 81 4.14 14.75 0.98
N LEU A 82 3.68 15.36 2.07
CA LEU A 82 3.17 14.64 3.23
C LEU A 82 1.91 13.83 2.89
N ARG A 83 1.01 14.38 2.04
CA ARG A 83 -0.15 13.65 1.53
C ARG A 83 0.22 12.35 0.81
N GLN A 84 1.34 12.32 0.10
CA GLN A 84 1.81 11.10 -0.58
C GLN A 84 2.18 9.97 0.39
N PHE A 85 2.58 10.30 1.62
CA PHE A 85 2.91 9.34 2.66
C PHE A 85 1.67 8.88 3.44
N VAL A 86 0.70 9.77 3.64
CA VAL A 86 -0.52 9.46 4.40
C VAL A 86 -1.53 8.68 3.57
N HIS A 87 -1.70 9.01 2.29
CA HIS A 87 -2.59 8.29 1.38
C HIS A 87 -1.88 7.13 0.71
N ILE A 88 -2.40 5.91 0.89
CA ILE A 88 -1.75 4.70 0.37
C ILE A 88 -1.60 4.73 -1.16
N TYR A 89 -2.56 5.31 -1.89
CA TYR A 89 -2.53 5.43 -3.36
C TYR A 89 -1.53 6.47 -3.89
N GLY A 90 -0.87 7.22 -3.01
CA GLY A 90 0.23 8.12 -3.36
C GLY A 90 1.48 7.33 -3.72
N ILE A 91 2.53 7.39 -2.90
CA ILE A 91 3.79 6.71 -3.22
C ILE A 91 3.84 5.25 -2.74
N SER A 92 3.08 4.91 -1.69
CA SER A 92 3.15 3.61 -1.00
C SER A 92 2.68 2.44 -1.86
N PHE A 93 1.46 2.48 -2.37
CA PHE A 93 0.86 1.38 -3.13
C PHE A 93 1.59 1.15 -4.46
N PRO A 94 1.96 2.18 -5.24
CA PRO A 94 2.76 1.98 -6.44
C PRO A 94 4.13 1.35 -6.18
N LEU A 95 4.82 1.75 -5.09
CA LEU A 95 6.06 1.10 -4.69
C LEU A 95 5.85 -0.38 -4.32
N LEU A 96 4.78 -0.70 -3.58
CA LEU A 96 4.42 -2.09 -3.26
C LEU A 96 4.14 -2.91 -4.52
N ILE A 97 3.37 -2.37 -5.47
CA ILE A 97 3.12 -2.99 -6.79
C ILE A 97 4.45 -3.24 -7.50
N LEU A 98 5.31 -2.22 -7.61
CA LEU A 98 6.61 -2.33 -8.27
C LEU A 98 7.46 -3.46 -7.66
N ILE A 99 7.53 -3.53 -6.33
CA ILE A 99 8.30 -4.55 -5.59
C ILE A 99 7.75 -5.95 -5.79
N MET A 100 6.43 -6.07 -5.81
CA MET A 100 5.72 -7.32 -6.02
C MET A 100 5.96 -7.83 -7.45
N TYR A 101 5.72 -6.98 -8.46
CA TYR A 101 5.83 -7.36 -9.88
C TYR A 101 7.27 -7.62 -10.33
N MET A 102 8.26 -6.82 -9.90
CA MET A 102 9.66 -7.11 -10.24
C MET A 102 10.09 -8.51 -9.76
N GLY A 103 9.49 -8.99 -8.66
CA GLY A 103 9.70 -10.33 -8.12
C GLY A 103 9.04 -11.43 -8.95
N ALA A 104 7.95 -11.16 -9.67
CA ALA A 104 7.22 -12.11 -10.50
C ALA A 104 7.68 -12.11 -11.97
N LEU A 105 8.26 -11.02 -12.46
CA LEU A 105 8.76 -10.91 -13.82
C LEU A 105 10.14 -11.58 -14.01
N SER A 106 10.51 -11.82 -15.27
CA SER A 106 11.78 -12.45 -15.63
C SER A 106 12.93 -11.45 -15.66
N THR A 107 14.06 -11.80 -15.02
CA THR A 107 15.30 -11.02 -15.04
C THR A 107 16.03 -11.06 -16.39
N LYS A 108 15.52 -11.79 -17.39
CA LYS A 108 15.99 -11.69 -18.78
C LYS A 108 15.76 -10.28 -19.36
N ASN A 109 14.72 -9.60 -18.89
CA ASN A 109 14.49 -8.20 -19.23
C ASN A 109 15.46 -7.31 -18.42
N LYS A 110 16.23 -6.46 -19.12
CA LYS A 110 17.21 -5.55 -18.52
C LYS A 110 16.59 -4.60 -17.48
N ALA A 111 15.36 -4.11 -17.72
CA ALA A 111 14.67 -3.23 -16.77
C ALA A 111 14.33 -3.97 -15.47
N VAL A 112 13.80 -5.20 -15.57
CA VAL A 112 13.51 -6.04 -14.40
C VAL A 112 14.80 -6.39 -13.64
N ALA A 113 15.90 -6.68 -14.35
CA ALA A 113 17.19 -6.93 -13.72
C ALA A 113 17.71 -5.72 -12.94
N LYS A 114 17.58 -4.50 -13.50
CA LYS A 114 17.92 -3.25 -12.80
C LYS A 114 17.08 -3.08 -11.54
N LEU A 115 15.76 -3.23 -11.61
CA LEU A 115 14.87 -3.12 -10.44
C LEU A 115 15.22 -4.16 -9.37
N MET A 116 15.45 -5.41 -9.78
CA MET A 116 15.83 -6.49 -8.86
C MET A 116 17.13 -6.21 -8.10
N SER A 117 18.07 -5.47 -8.71
CA SER A 117 19.34 -5.10 -8.05
C SER A 117 19.17 -4.14 -6.86
N ILE A 118 18.07 -3.37 -6.85
CA ILE A 118 17.71 -2.40 -5.81
C ILE A 118 16.47 -2.81 -5.01
N ARG A 119 16.03 -4.06 -5.14
CA ARG A 119 14.77 -4.53 -4.54
C ARG A 119 14.72 -4.30 -3.03
N LYS A 120 15.82 -4.61 -2.34
CA LYS A 120 15.94 -4.45 -0.88
C LYS A 120 15.84 -2.98 -0.48
N GLU A 121 16.52 -2.11 -1.21
CA GLU A 121 16.54 -0.67 -1.00
C GLU A 121 15.13 -0.09 -1.16
N LEU A 122 14.42 -0.47 -2.22
CA LEU A 122 13.02 -0.08 -2.43
C LEU A 122 12.08 -0.63 -1.34
N SER A 123 12.30 -1.87 -0.86
CA SER A 123 11.54 -2.43 0.27
C SER A 123 11.76 -1.68 1.59
N ILE A 124 12.95 -1.11 1.82
CA ILE A 124 13.18 -0.25 2.98
C ILE A 124 12.53 1.11 2.74
N MET A 125 12.66 1.70 1.55
CA MET A 125 12.06 3.01 1.24
C MET A 125 10.53 3.00 1.36
N VAL A 126 9.85 1.94 0.90
CA VAL A 126 8.37 1.85 0.96
C VAL A 126 7.83 1.69 2.38
N GLY A 127 8.59 1.12 3.31
CA GLY A 127 8.09 0.93 4.67
C GLY A 127 7.88 2.25 5.42
N PHE A 128 8.63 3.31 5.10
CA PHE A 128 8.43 4.64 5.69
C PHE A 128 7.03 5.21 5.44
N PRO A 129 6.57 5.40 4.18
CA PRO A 129 5.23 5.92 3.92
C PRO A 129 4.14 4.92 4.31
N VAL A 130 4.37 3.59 4.24
CA VAL A 130 3.36 2.62 4.68
C VAL A 130 3.17 2.66 6.20
N ILE A 131 4.23 2.88 7.00
CA ILE A 131 4.10 3.08 8.45
C ILE A 131 3.34 4.36 8.75
N VAL A 132 3.65 5.47 8.07
CA VAL A 132 2.86 6.72 8.21
C VAL A 132 1.38 6.45 7.96
N HIS A 133 1.07 5.78 6.85
CA HIS A 133 -0.29 5.40 6.51
C HIS A 133 -0.93 4.54 7.61
N ALA A 134 -0.27 3.46 8.02
CA ALA A 134 -0.78 2.53 9.02
C ALA A 134 -1.02 3.23 10.37
N THR A 135 -0.04 3.97 10.87
CA THR A 135 -0.17 4.74 12.12
C THR A 135 -1.29 5.76 12.04
N THR A 136 -1.39 6.51 10.94
CA THR A 136 -2.46 7.51 10.76
C THR A 136 -3.83 6.84 10.76
N ARG A 137 -4.00 5.70 10.07
CA ARG A 137 -5.27 4.96 10.03
C ARG A 137 -5.61 4.34 11.38
N ILE A 138 -4.64 3.76 12.09
CA ILE A 138 -4.85 3.24 13.45
C ILE A 138 -5.34 4.37 14.35
N LEU A 139 -4.63 5.49 14.38
CA LEU A 139 -4.94 6.60 15.27
C LEU A 139 -6.31 7.25 14.99
N HIS A 140 -6.70 7.37 13.72
CA HIS A 140 -7.95 8.07 13.35
C HIS A 140 -9.18 7.16 13.29
N ILE A 141 -9.00 5.86 13.02
CA ILE A 141 -10.13 4.92 12.83
C ILE A 141 -10.39 4.11 14.10
N THR A 142 -9.38 3.84 14.93
CA THR A 142 -9.56 3.09 16.19
C THR A 142 -10.65 3.68 17.10
N PRO A 143 -10.72 5.01 17.34
CA PRO A 143 -11.77 5.57 18.18
C PRO A 143 -13.18 5.25 17.67
N SER A 144 -13.40 5.37 16.36
CA SER A 144 -14.70 5.04 15.73
C SER A 144 -15.01 3.54 15.86
N ASN A 145 -14.04 2.66 15.61
CA ASN A 145 -14.22 1.22 15.78
C ASN A 145 -14.50 0.80 17.23
N LEU A 146 -13.85 1.44 18.21
CA LEU A 146 -14.12 1.15 19.62
C LEU A 146 -15.53 1.58 20.02
N LYS A 147 -16.00 2.75 19.55
CA LYS A 147 -17.38 3.18 19.78
C LYS A 147 -18.39 2.23 19.15
N TYR A 148 -18.11 1.73 17.95
CA TYR A 148 -18.94 0.70 17.34
C TYR A 148 -19.02 -0.57 18.21
N ILE A 149 -17.87 -1.14 18.57
CA ILE A 149 -17.80 -2.42 19.30
C ILE A 149 -18.41 -2.30 20.71
N PHE A 150 -18.08 -1.23 21.44
CA PHE A 150 -18.42 -1.11 22.86
C PHE A 150 -19.71 -0.33 23.14
N LYS A 151 -20.16 0.50 22.19
CA LYS A 151 -21.36 1.35 22.35
C LYS A 151 -22.43 1.10 21.31
N GLY A 152 -22.17 0.28 20.29
CA GLY A 152 -23.10 0.04 19.19
C GLY A 152 -23.36 1.27 18.31
N GLU A 153 -22.53 2.32 18.42
CA GLU A 153 -22.63 3.53 17.59
C GLU A 153 -22.19 3.17 16.17
N SER A 154 -23.06 3.33 15.18
CA SER A 154 -22.68 3.00 13.80
C SER A 154 -21.61 3.98 13.28
N PHE A 155 -20.67 3.46 12.50
CA PHE A 155 -19.66 4.23 11.79
C PHE A 155 -20.32 5.31 10.92
N GLY A 156 -21.50 5.02 10.37
CA GLY A 156 -22.30 6.00 9.65
C GLY A 156 -22.77 7.18 10.51
N GLN A 157 -23.25 6.92 11.73
CA GLN A 157 -23.63 7.97 12.69
C GLN A 157 -22.43 8.83 13.11
N LEU A 158 -21.24 8.22 13.23
CA LEU A 158 -20.01 8.92 13.60
C LEU A 158 -19.44 9.82 12.50
N HIS A 159 -19.73 9.50 11.24
CA HIS A 159 -19.22 10.22 10.08
C HIS A 159 -20.28 11.01 9.30
N GLY A 160 -21.55 10.97 9.75
CA GLY A 160 -22.65 11.74 9.17
C GLY A 160 -23.19 11.18 7.86
N GLU A 161 -22.85 9.93 7.52
CA GLU A 161 -23.20 9.29 6.24
C GLU A 161 -23.90 7.95 6.51
N PRO A 162 -25.01 7.61 5.83
CA PRO A 162 -25.65 6.32 6.01
C PRO A 162 -24.73 5.19 5.54
N ILE A 163 -24.37 4.30 6.46
CA ILE A 163 -23.58 3.11 6.16
C ILE A 163 -24.38 1.87 6.54
N GLY A 164 -24.65 1.01 5.55
CA GLY A 164 -25.37 -0.24 5.78
C GLY A 164 -24.56 -1.23 6.61
N ALA A 165 -25.26 -2.07 7.35
CA ALA A 165 -24.66 -3.01 8.31
C ALA A 165 -23.62 -3.95 7.67
N THR A 166 -23.87 -4.40 6.43
CA THR A 166 -22.94 -5.24 5.66
C THR A 166 -21.64 -4.48 5.37
N SER A 167 -21.77 -3.26 4.87
CA SER A 167 -20.64 -2.40 4.51
C SER A 167 -19.77 -2.12 5.74
N GLU A 168 -20.39 -1.81 6.87
CA GLU A 168 -19.74 -1.56 8.15
C GLU A 168 -18.99 -2.79 8.69
N LEU A 169 -19.61 -3.98 8.64
CA LEU A 169 -18.96 -5.23 9.03
C LEU A 169 -17.69 -5.50 8.20
N LEU A 170 -17.76 -5.31 6.88
CA LEU A 170 -16.61 -5.49 5.99
C LEU A 170 -15.47 -4.50 6.30
N MET A 171 -15.79 -3.25 6.65
CA MET A 171 -14.78 -2.25 7.06
C MET A 171 -14.06 -2.68 8.34
N GLN A 172 -14.78 -3.23 9.31
CA GLN A 172 -14.18 -3.72 10.55
C GLN A 172 -13.25 -4.91 10.32
N ILE A 173 -13.71 -5.91 9.55
CA ILE A 173 -12.87 -7.05 9.18
C ILE A 173 -11.61 -6.56 8.46
N ALA A 174 -11.76 -5.62 7.50
CA ALA A 174 -10.64 -5.03 6.81
C ALA A 174 -9.70 -4.29 7.77
N PHE A 175 -10.22 -3.56 8.75
CA PHE A 175 -9.41 -2.86 9.76
C PHE A 175 -8.57 -3.82 10.59
N PHE A 176 -9.14 -4.92 11.10
CA PHE A 176 -8.39 -5.94 11.84
C PHE A 176 -7.31 -6.63 11.00
N ILE A 177 -7.62 -6.94 9.73
CA ILE A 177 -6.61 -7.42 8.78
C ILE A 177 -5.52 -6.35 8.60
N GLY A 178 -5.89 -5.08 8.56
CA GLY A 178 -4.98 -3.94 8.50
C GLY A 178 -4.01 -3.86 9.69
N LEU A 179 -4.49 -4.11 10.92
CA LEU A 179 -3.64 -4.19 12.13
C LEU A 179 -2.63 -5.33 12.03
N PHE A 180 -3.08 -6.50 11.57
CA PHE A 180 -2.20 -7.65 11.38
C PHE A 180 -1.17 -7.40 10.26
N LEU A 181 -1.59 -6.76 9.16
CA LEU A 181 -0.71 -6.32 8.07
C LEU A 181 0.35 -5.33 8.54
N ALA A 182 -0.02 -4.35 9.37
CA ALA A 182 0.91 -3.38 9.93
C ALA A 182 1.98 -4.07 10.79
N THR A 183 1.57 -5.06 11.58
CA THR A 183 2.48 -5.86 12.41
C THR A 183 3.43 -6.70 11.56
N LEU A 184 2.90 -7.43 10.56
CA LEU A 184 3.72 -8.21 9.61
C LEU A 184 4.69 -7.31 8.84
N LEU A 185 4.23 -6.16 8.36
CA LEU A 185 5.07 -5.18 7.68
C LEU A 185 6.22 -4.74 8.56
N LEU A 186 5.94 -4.38 9.82
CA LEU A 186 6.96 -3.88 10.74
C LEU A 186 8.08 -4.92 10.91
N ILE A 187 7.73 -6.19 11.11
CA ILE A 187 8.68 -7.29 11.21
C ILE A 187 9.49 -7.44 9.91
N LEU A 188 8.82 -7.50 8.75
CA LEU A 188 9.48 -7.65 7.45
C LEU A 188 10.37 -6.46 7.09
N TRP A 189 9.95 -5.25 7.46
CA TRP A 189 10.65 -4.01 7.19
C TRP A 189 11.88 -3.85 8.07
N ILE A 190 11.74 -4.02 9.39
CA ILE A 190 12.86 -3.99 10.35
C ILE A 190 13.93 -5.02 9.93
N THR A 191 13.53 -6.24 9.60
CA THR A 191 14.47 -7.29 9.19
C THR A 191 15.12 -7.06 7.82
N SER A 192 14.62 -6.10 7.03
CA SER A 192 15.24 -5.71 5.76
C SER A 192 16.49 -4.83 5.95
N PHE A 193 16.66 -4.17 7.09
CA PHE A 193 17.80 -3.29 7.33
C PHE A 193 19.13 -4.09 7.34
N PRO A 194 20.22 -3.59 6.71
CA PRO A 194 21.49 -4.30 6.62
C PRO A 194 22.09 -4.69 7.98
N ALA A 195 21.95 -3.85 9.00
CA ALA A 195 22.43 -4.14 10.34
C ALA A 195 21.73 -5.37 10.95
N ILE A 196 20.41 -5.46 10.79
CA ILE A 196 19.57 -6.51 11.35
C ILE A 196 19.72 -7.80 10.53
N HIS A 197 19.75 -7.71 9.20
CA HIS A 197 20.00 -8.86 8.34
C HIS A 197 21.35 -9.52 8.66
N ARG A 198 22.43 -8.74 8.85
CA ARG A 198 23.74 -9.30 9.23
C ARG A 198 23.71 -10.04 10.56
N ARG A 199 22.96 -9.53 11.56
CA ARG A 199 22.82 -10.17 12.88
C ARG A 199 21.97 -11.44 12.84
N LEU A 200 20.92 -11.49 12.01
CA LEU A 200 20.04 -12.66 11.91
C LEU A 200 20.67 -13.84 11.17
N GLY A 201 21.57 -13.56 10.22
CA GLY A 201 22.10 -14.55 9.29
C GLY A 201 21.11 -14.94 8.18
N ALA A 202 21.63 -15.41 7.05
CA ALA A 202 20.86 -15.60 5.81
C ALA A 202 19.70 -16.60 5.94
N LYS A 203 19.87 -17.70 6.69
CA LYS A 203 18.85 -18.76 6.85
C LYS A 203 17.62 -18.25 7.60
N ARG A 204 17.81 -17.62 8.77
CA ARG A 204 16.72 -17.06 9.58
C ARG A 204 16.05 -15.89 8.87
N TRP A 205 16.83 -14.99 8.29
CA TRP A 205 16.30 -13.87 7.50
C TRP A 205 15.40 -14.36 6.37
N LYS A 206 15.82 -15.37 5.61
CA LYS A 206 15.02 -15.93 4.52
C LYS A 206 13.71 -16.54 5.02
N ASN A 207 13.72 -17.21 6.17
CA ASN A 207 12.51 -17.76 6.77
C ASN A 207 11.53 -16.66 7.18
N ILE A 208 12.01 -15.58 7.80
CA ILE A 208 11.17 -14.41 8.15
C ILE A 208 10.61 -13.76 6.88
N GLN A 209 11.43 -13.55 5.86
CA GLN A 209 11.00 -12.89 4.63
C GLN A 209 10.03 -13.71 3.77
N ARG A 210 9.87 -15.02 4.02
CA ARG A 210 8.79 -15.82 3.40
C ARG A 210 7.40 -15.34 3.83
N TRP A 211 7.27 -14.70 5.00
CA TRP A 211 6.00 -14.12 5.43
C TRP A 211 5.53 -12.98 4.53
N SER A 212 6.40 -12.47 3.64
CA SER A 212 5.98 -11.56 2.55
C SER A 212 4.87 -12.15 1.67
N TYR A 213 4.80 -13.49 1.49
CA TYR A 213 3.72 -14.12 0.73
C TYR A 213 2.36 -13.97 1.44
N LEU A 214 2.34 -14.22 2.75
CA LEU A 214 1.13 -14.00 3.55
C LEU A 214 0.78 -12.51 3.59
N PHE A 215 1.77 -11.63 3.72
CA PHE A 215 1.57 -10.19 3.66
C PHE A 215 0.86 -9.77 2.36
N TYR A 216 1.31 -10.22 1.18
CA TYR A 216 0.64 -9.88 -0.08
C TYR A 216 -0.76 -10.49 -0.21
N ALA A 217 -0.98 -11.71 0.30
CA ALA A 217 -2.30 -12.34 0.30
C ALA A 217 -3.29 -11.56 1.18
N LEU A 218 -2.86 -11.16 2.38
CA LEU A 218 -3.67 -10.33 3.28
C LEU A 218 -3.86 -8.92 2.73
N LEU A 219 -2.86 -8.35 2.05
CA LEU A 219 -2.97 -7.04 1.42
C LEU A 219 -4.04 -7.05 0.32
N PHE A 220 -4.13 -8.14 -0.44
CA PHE A 220 -5.24 -8.38 -1.38
C PHE A 220 -6.58 -8.43 -0.64
N CYS A 221 -6.71 -9.28 0.39
CA CYS A 221 -7.97 -9.39 1.15
C CYS A 221 -8.40 -8.05 1.75
N HIS A 222 -7.47 -7.33 2.40
CA HIS A 222 -7.70 -6.01 2.96
C HIS A 222 -8.19 -5.00 1.92
N SER A 223 -7.49 -4.92 0.78
CA SER A 223 -7.84 -3.99 -0.29
C SER A 223 -9.20 -4.32 -0.91
N THR A 224 -9.45 -5.60 -1.20
CA THR A 224 -10.72 -6.07 -1.78
C THR A 224 -11.88 -5.85 -0.82
N LEU A 225 -11.75 -6.16 0.46
CA LEU A 225 -12.80 -5.94 1.46
C LEU A 225 -13.16 -4.45 1.58
N LEU A 226 -12.17 -3.55 1.63
CA LEU A 226 -12.44 -2.11 1.63
C LEU A 226 -13.16 -1.68 0.37
N ARG A 227 -12.70 -2.10 -0.82
CA ARG A 227 -13.36 -1.73 -2.09
C ARG A 227 -14.79 -2.26 -2.17
N THR A 228 -15.00 -3.53 -1.78
CA THR A 228 -16.33 -4.16 -1.75
C THR A 228 -17.25 -3.44 -0.78
N SER A 229 -16.77 -3.07 0.41
CA SER A 229 -17.57 -2.32 1.39
C SER A 229 -18.10 -1.01 0.80
N TRP A 230 -17.23 -0.19 0.21
CA TRP A 230 -17.66 1.06 -0.43
C TRP A 230 -18.61 0.84 -1.61
N THR A 231 -18.40 -0.22 -2.40
CA THR A 231 -19.32 -0.58 -3.49
C THR A 231 -20.70 -0.95 -2.97
N ILE A 232 -20.79 -1.80 -1.94
CA ILE A 232 -22.07 -2.22 -1.35
C ILE A 232 -22.78 -1.00 -0.76
N ASN A 233 -22.05 -0.15 -0.03
CA ASN A 233 -22.61 1.05 0.56
C ASN A 233 -23.23 1.99 -0.49
N ALA A 234 -22.53 2.22 -1.61
CA ALA A 234 -23.06 3.04 -2.70
C ALA A 234 -24.34 2.43 -3.31
N LEU A 235 -24.36 1.10 -3.50
CA LEU A 235 -25.55 0.40 -4.02
C LEU A 235 -26.74 0.47 -3.05
N GLU A 236 -26.50 0.30 -1.75
CA GLU A 236 -27.52 0.36 -0.70
C GLU A 236 -28.13 1.77 -0.57
N ASN A 237 -27.34 2.82 -0.77
CA ASN A 237 -27.78 4.21 -0.67
C ASN A 237 -28.37 4.78 -1.98
N GLY A 238 -28.37 4.01 -3.08
CA GLY A 238 -28.81 4.47 -4.39
C GLY A 238 -27.85 5.44 -5.08
N ASP A 239 -26.61 5.53 -4.60
CA ASP A 239 -25.53 6.33 -5.19
C ASP A 239 -24.90 5.64 -6.41
N SER A 240 -24.17 6.40 -7.22
CA SER A 240 -23.40 5.84 -8.33
C SER A 240 -22.27 4.93 -7.80
N ALA A 241 -22.45 3.62 -7.94
CA ALA A 241 -21.44 2.62 -7.57
C ALA A 241 -20.32 2.45 -8.62
N LEU A 242 -20.35 3.20 -9.73
CA LEU A 242 -19.46 2.96 -10.88
C LEU A 242 -17.98 3.09 -10.51
N SER A 243 -17.58 4.22 -9.88
CA SER A 243 -16.21 4.46 -9.41
C SER A 243 -15.71 3.33 -8.50
N HIS A 244 -16.53 2.92 -7.54
CA HIS A 244 -16.22 1.86 -6.59
C HIS A 244 -16.11 0.47 -7.25
N LEU A 245 -16.99 0.16 -8.22
CA LEU A 245 -16.92 -1.07 -9.01
C LEU A 245 -15.65 -1.14 -9.85
N ILE A 246 -15.27 -0.04 -10.49
CA ILE A 246 -14.01 -0.01 -11.22
C ILE A 246 -12.86 -0.19 -10.22
N ALA A 247 -12.88 0.51 -9.07
CA ALA A 247 -11.85 0.42 -8.03
C ALA A 247 -11.64 -1.01 -7.54
N LEU A 248 -12.73 -1.75 -7.37
CA LEU A 248 -12.74 -3.17 -7.08
C LEU A 248 -12.14 -3.97 -8.26
N ALA A 249 -12.63 -3.77 -9.48
CA ALA A 249 -12.15 -4.48 -10.67
C ALA A 249 -10.64 -4.29 -10.89
N THR A 250 -10.12 -3.08 -10.73
CA THR A 250 -8.68 -2.81 -10.84
C THR A 250 -7.88 -3.47 -9.72
N THR A 251 -8.41 -3.48 -8.50
CA THR A 251 -7.77 -4.20 -7.39
C THR A 251 -7.65 -5.70 -7.73
N LEU A 252 -8.73 -6.30 -8.24
CA LEU A 252 -8.73 -7.69 -8.70
C LEU A 252 -7.75 -7.90 -9.87
N LEU A 253 -7.68 -6.96 -10.82
CA LEU A 253 -6.80 -7.06 -11.99
C LEU A 253 -5.32 -6.99 -11.59
N ILE A 254 -4.94 -6.08 -10.70
CA ILE A 254 -3.57 -5.94 -10.19
C ILE A 254 -3.16 -7.23 -9.46
N PHE A 255 -3.93 -7.67 -8.46
CA PHE A 255 -3.53 -8.85 -7.68
C PHE A 255 -3.67 -10.16 -8.47
N GLY A 256 -4.71 -10.28 -9.31
CA GLY A 256 -4.94 -11.44 -10.16
C GLY A 256 -3.86 -11.62 -11.23
N SER A 257 -3.50 -10.56 -11.95
CA SER A 257 -2.41 -10.62 -12.94
C SER A 257 -1.05 -10.91 -12.27
N TYR A 258 -0.79 -10.34 -11.09
CA TYR A 258 0.39 -10.70 -10.31
C TYR A 258 0.41 -12.18 -9.93
N LEU A 259 -0.69 -12.73 -9.43
CA LEU A 259 -0.79 -14.14 -9.05
C LEU A 259 -0.48 -15.06 -10.23
N ILE A 260 -1.07 -14.79 -11.40
CA ILE A 260 -0.82 -15.54 -12.64
C ILE A 260 0.68 -15.49 -12.99
N LEU A 261 1.30 -14.31 -12.98
CA LEU A 261 2.73 -14.16 -13.27
C LEU A 261 3.60 -14.92 -12.26
N ARG A 262 3.22 -14.88 -10.97
CA ARG A 262 3.96 -15.56 -9.89
C ARG A 262 3.91 -17.08 -10.04
N LEU A 263 2.72 -17.63 -10.31
CA LEU A 263 2.53 -19.07 -10.52
C LEU A 263 3.27 -19.53 -11.78
N ARG A 264 3.16 -18.78 -12.88
CA ARG A 264 3.92 -19.05 -14.12
C ARG A 264 5.42 -19.08 -13.86
N LYS A 265 5.96 -18.10 -13.13
CA LYS A 265 7.39 -18.07 -12.80
C LYS A 265 7.81 -19.26 -11.95
N ALA A 266 7.03 -19.62 -10.93
CA ALA A 266 7.30 -20.79 -10.09
C ALA A 266 7.33 -22.10 -10.91
N HIS A 267 6.38 -22.26 -11.83
CA HIS A 267 6.34 -23.39 -12.74
C HIS A 267 7.57 -23.46 -13.66
N LEU A 268 7.93 -22.34 -14.31
CA LEU A 268 9.11 -22.27 -15.17
C LEU A 268 10.42 -22.53 -14.42
N ASP A 269 10.54 -22.05 -13.19
CA ASP A 269 11.73 -22.27 -12.36
C ASP A 269 11.83 -23.73 -11.90
N ARG A 270 10.70 -24.43 -11.69
CA ARG A 270 10.67 -25.87 -11.42
C ARG A 270 11.15 -26.67 -12.64
N LEU A 271 10.60 -26.41 -13.83
CA LEU A 271 11.01 -27.08 -15.07
C LEU A 271 12.51 -26.92 -15.36
N ARG A 272 13.09 -25.75 -15.07
CA ARG A 272 14.53 -25.50 -15.24
C ARG A 272 15.40 -26.31 -14.28
N LYS A 273 14.94 -26.55 -13.05
CA LYS A 273 15.66 -27.39 -12.09
C LYS A 273 15.66 -28.84 -12.54
N GLU A 274 14.51 -29.34 -12.97
CA GLU A 274 14.34 -30.71 -13.49
C GLU A 274 15.22 -30.95 -14.73
N LYS A 275 15.37 -29.95 -15.61
CA LYS A 275 16.28 -30.01 -16.77
C LYS A 275 17.78 -29.96 -16.42
N ARG A 276 18.16 -29.47 -15.25
CA ARG A 276 19.58 -29.39 -14.82
C ARG A 276 19.99 -30.61 -14.00
N SER A 277 19.04 -31.38 -13.50
CA SER A 277 19.24 -32.64 -12.78
C SER A 277 19.21 -33.87 -13.69
N LYS A 278 18.91 -33.68 -14.98
CA LYS A 278 19.05 -34.66 -16.06
C LYS A 278 20.29 -34.31 -16.86
#